data_AF-A0A7J5FUS7-F1
#
_entry.id   AF-A0A7J5FUS7-F1
#
_cell.length_a   1.000
_cell.length_b   1.000
_cell.length_c   1.000
_cell.angle_alpha   90.00
_cell.angle_beta   90.00
_cell.angle_gamma   90.00
#
_symmetry.space_group_name_H-M   'P 1'
#
loop_
_entity.id
_entity.type
_entity.pdbx_description
1 polymer ?
#
loop_
_entity_poly.entity_id
_entity_poly.type
_entity_poly.pdbx_seq_one_letter_code
_entity_poly.pdbx_strand_id
1 'polypeptide(L)'
;MKVDFDKLKRDVSLPEFFLYLGWKFVSGSSNSSPKMSNGSDTVIIKKNSKDYYTYWDVHGEARGKTIIDLMQKHIYEQTGRMPSLREAGEAVQNYVNNKEVVLSQDSRFGVSNAKLDPNQLAFLNSQLKPYQGDFLQKRGITQDTLSSPVFSGVFTSREHRKDGKVYNNTCTRLINQNGFQGISQRGIRPEDGKSFKGISGNKYDSIVVSKHDKTRPIEHIYISESMIDAASHYQIKLLNTEKNILYISTEGNITQGQMGVIKLLLSRQNINNITDQVTYIFDNDSNGYKYALKLDTFLKGQELPNIEGLPVEELKDKVLQLPNVELSVNSDWNDDLQASISKGKECEFQDAIKKNDFTRIAGLKDEGYIPSPKIIDELKGSAP
;
A
#
# COMPACT_ATOMS: atom_id res chain seq x y z
N MET A 1 20.17 36.16 15.42
CA MET A 1 21.02 35.13 14.77
C MET A 1 20.53 34.91 13.33
N LYS A 2 21.39 34.66 12.33
CA LYS A 2 20.91 34.30 10.98
C LYS A 2 20.78 32.78 10.91
N VAL A 3 19.54 32.28 10.87
CA VAL A 3 19.26 30.84 10.75
C VAL A 3 19.36 30.43 9.29
N ASP A 4 20.15 29.39 9.02
CA ASP A 4 20.19 28.73 7.72
C ASP A 4 19.26 27.51 7.74
N PHE A 5 18.04 27.71 7.27
CA PHE A 5 17.03 26.66 7.24
C PHE A 5 17.45 25.45 6.39
N ASP A 6 18.12 25.69 5.26
CA ASP A 6 18.49 24.62 4.34
C ASP A 6 19.60 23.75 4.94
N LYS A 7 20.54 24.39 5.66
CA LYS A 7 21.54 23.69 6.45
C LYS A 7 20.90 22.83 7.53
N LEU A 8 20.00 23.38 8.36
CA LEU A 8 19.34 22.63 9.43
C LEU A 8 18.56 21.42 8.91
N LYS A 9 17.83 21.58 7.81
CA LYS A 9 17.04 20.52 7.17
C LYS A 9 17.89 19.39 6.60
N ARG A 10 19.13 19.67 6.21
CA ARG A 10 20.07 18.70 5.62
C ARG A 10 20.94 18.03 6.67
N ASP A 11 21.45 18.83 7.60
CA ASP A 11 22.56 18.42 8.45
C ASP A 11 22.11 17.87 9.80
N VAL A 12 20.91 18.19 10.30
CA VAL A 12 20.43 17.60 11.56
C VAL A 12 19.81 16.24 11.28
N SER A 13 20.30 15.20 11.96
CA SER A 13 19.78 13.84 11.84
C SER A 13 18.37 13.77 12.41
N LEU A 14 17.37 13.82 11.52
CA LEU A 14 15.96 13.81 11.94
C LEU A 14 15.58 12.56 12.76
N PRO A 15 16.03 11.32 12.44
CA PRO A 15 15.73 10.16 13.28
C PRO A 15 16.28 10.30 14.72
N GLU A 16 17.50 10.81 14.87
CA GLU A 16 18.09 11.04 16.20
C GLU A 16 17.38 12.17 16.94
N PHE A 17 16.92 13.20 16.21
CA PHE A 17 16.12 14.26 16.80
C PHE A 17 14.76 13.76 17.31
N PHE A 18 14.09 12.89 16.55
CA PHE A 18 12.88 12.22 17.02
C PHE A 18 13.14 11.36 18.27
N LEU A 19 14.26 10.62 18.33
CA LEU A 19 14.66 9.85 19.52
C LEU A 19 14.88 10.77 20.72
N TYR A 20 15.54 11.91 20.52
CA TYR A 20 15.75 12.93 21.55
C TYR A 20 14.41 13.44 22.12
N LEU A 21 13.39 13.62 21.27
CA LEU A 21 12.03 13.98 21.69
C LEU A 21 11.21 12.81 22.25
N GLY A 22 11.81 11.65 22.50
CA GLY A 22 11.16 10.50 23.13
C GLY A 22 10.38 9.58 22.19
N TRP A 23 10.47 9.78 20.88
CA TRP A 23 9.85 8.86 19.91
C TRP A 23 10.60 7.54 19.87
N LYS A 24 9.90 6.45 19.51
CA LYS A 24 10.45 5.10 19.48
C LYS A 24 10.31 4.48 18.10
N PHE A 25 11.24 3.59 17.74
CA PHE A 25 11.10 2.80 16.52
C PHE A 25 9.95 1.83 16.64
N VAL A 26 9.23 1.64 15.52
CA VAL A 26 8.15 0.66 15.42
C VAL A 26 8.49 -0.43 14.41
N SER A 27 7.67 -1.48 14.37
CA SER A 27 7.85 -2.60 13.44
C SER A 27 7.91 -2.12 11.98
N GLY A 28 8.84 -2.71 11.22
CA GLY A 28 9.11 -2.33 9.84
C GLY A 28 10.03 -1.11 9.65
N SER A 29 10.58 -0.55 10.74
CA SER A 29 11.64 0.47 10.66
C SER A 29 12.96 -0.12 10.14
N SER A 30 13.72 0.67 9.41
CA SER A 30 15.08 0.33 8.95
C SER A 30 15.95 1.58 8.91
N ASN A 31 17.28 1.42 8.88
CA ASN A 31 18.19 2.59 8.86
C ASN A 31 17.98 3.50 7.65
N SER A 32 17.59 2.93 6.51
CA SER A 32 17.34 3.66 5.27
C SER A 32 15.90 4.16 5.13
N SER A 33 15.00 3.74 6.01
CA SER A 33 13.61 4.19 6.07
C SER A 33 13.10 4.18 7.51
N PRO A 34 13.63 5.06 8.39
CA PRO A 34 13.25 5.04 9.80
C PRO A 34 11.74 5.26 9.95
N LYS A 35 11.08 4.39 10.71
CA LYS A 35 9.66 4.47 11.05
C LYS A 35 9.53 4.58 12.57
N MET A 36 8.90 5.65 13.04
CA MET A 36 8.92 6.04 14.46
C MET A 36 7.52 6.44 14.94
N SER A 37 7.25 6.26 16.24
CA SER A 37 5.99 6.65 16.88
C SER A 37 6.20 7.22 18.28
N ASN A 38 5.33 8.14 18.67
CA ASN A 38 5.19 8.64 20.05
C ASN A 38 3.97 8.02 20.78
N GLY A 39 3.30 7.03 20.19
CA GLY A 39 2.08 6.40 20.71
C GLY A 39 0.79 6.93 20.10
N SER A 40 0.76 8.19 19.64
CA SER A 40 -0.40 8.75 18.91
C SER A 40 -0.16 8.75 17.40
N ASP A 41 1.00 9.22 16.98
CA ASP A 41 1.36 9.43 15.59
C ASP A 41 2.39 8.40 15.18
N THR A 42 2.43 8.04 13.90
CA THR A 42 3.48 7.19 13.35
C THR A 42 4.04 7.85 12.10
N VAL A 43 5.34 8.11 12.06
CA VAL A 43 6.00 8.80 10.95
C VAL A 43 7.01 7.92 10.23
N ILE A 44 7.22 8.22 8.94
CA ILE A 44 8.33 7.67 8.15
C ILE A 44 9.25 8.82 7.75
N ILE A 45 10.56 8.59 7.83
CA ILE A 45 11.61 9.56 7.51
C ILE A 45 12.29 9.17 6.20
N LYS A 46 12.40 10.13 5.26
CA LYS A 46 13.16 10.03 4.01
C LYS A 46 13.82 11.35 3.65
N LYS A 47 14.81 11.30 2.77
CA LYS A 47 15.35 12.50 2.14
C LYS A 47 14.57 12.88 0.87
N ASN A 48 14.41 14.18 0.62
CA ASN A 48 13.81 14.69 -0.63
C ASN A 48 14.89 14.93 -1.71
N SER A 49 14.50 15.44 -2.88
CA SER A 49 15.43 15.72 -3.99
C SER A 49 16.47 16.83 -3.69
N LYS A 50 16.26 17.62 -2.64
CA LYS A 50 17.22 18.61 -2.13
C LYS A 50 18.11 18.03 -1.03
N ASP A 51 18.07 16.72 -0.79
CA ASP A 51 18.77 16.02 0.30
C ASP A 51 18.34 16.46 1.71
N TYR A 52 17.17 17.09 1.86
CA TYR A 52 16.62 17.44 3.16
C TYR A 52 15.98 16.22 3.81
N TYR A 53 16.22 16.04 5.11
CA TYR A 53 15.41 15.15 5.91
C TYR A 53 13.97 15.65 5.94
N THR A 54 13.08 14.76 5.54
CA THR A 54 11.64 14.97 5.57
C THR A 54 10.96 13.81 6.26
N TYR A 55 9.79 14.07 6.82
CA TYR A 55 8.91 13.06 7.37
C TYR A 55 7.47 13.28 6.92
N TRP A 56 6.68 12.24 7.06
CA TRP A 56 5.23 12.30 6.97
C TRP A 56 4.63 11.32 7.96
N ASP A 57 3.45 11.67 8.44
CA ASP A 57 2.62 10.75 9.19
C ASP A 57 2.08 9.67 8.24
N VAL A 58 2.14 8.41 8.64
CA VAL A 58 1.62 7.30 7.83
C VAL A 58 0.12 7.40 7.66
N HIS A 59 -0.62 7.97 8.62
CA HIS A 59 -2.06 8.17 8.56
C HIS A 59 -2.46 9.59 8.15
N GLY A 60 -1.52 10.54 8.17
CA GLY A 60 -1.78 11.93 7.83
C GLY A 60 -1.58 12.28 6.34
N GLU A 61 -2.18 13.40 5.92
CA GLU A 61 -2.10 13.86 4.52
C GLU A 61 -0.84 14.69 4.22
N ALA A 62 -0.34 15.41 5.23
CA ALA A 62 0.78 16.33 5.06
C ALA A 62 2.11 15.59 4.95
N ARG A 63 2.83 15.82 3.83
CA ARG A 63 4.16 15.27 3.55
C ARG A 63 5.22 16.35 3.41
N GLY A 64 6.48 15.93 3.49
CA GLY A 64 7.61 16.82 3.28
C GLY A 64 7.91 17.71 4.49
N LYS A 65 7.30 17.41 5.64
CA LYS A 65 7.59 18.10 6.91
C LYS A 65 9.05 17.88 7.26
N THR A 66 9.69 18.87 7.82
CA THR A 66 11.11 18.91 8.16
C THR A 66 11.30 19.06 9.66
N ILE A 67 12.55 19.07 10.11
CA ILE A 67 12.85 19.36 11.51
C ILE A 67 12.25 20.68 12.01
N ILE A 68 12.05 21.66 11.13
CA ILE A 68 11.43 22.94 11.48
C ILE A 68 9.96 22.73 11.85
N ASP A 69 9.21 21.98 11.05
CA ASP A 69 7.80 21.67 11.30
C ASP A 69 7.64 20.83 12.59
N LEU A 70 8.57 19.90 12.82
CA LEU A 70 8.62 19.12 14.05
C LEU A 70 8.84 20.02 15.27
N MET A 71 9.77 20.97 15.17
CA MET A 71 10.04 21.92 16.24
C MET A 71 8.87 22.87 16.48
N GLN A 72 8.18 23.34 15.42
CA GLN A 72 6.97 24.15 15.59
C GLN A 72 5.90 23.39 16.37
N LYS A 73 5.66 22.12 16.01
CA LYS A 73 4.71 21.26 16.73
C LYS A 73 5.14 21.07 18.19
N HIS A 74 6.41 20.76 18.43
CA HIS A 74 6.94 20.53 19.78
C HIS A 74 6.79 21.76 20.69
N ILE A 75 7.14 22.96 20.20
CA ILE A 75 6.99 24.20 20.96
C ILE A 75 5.50 24.50 21.20
N TYR A 76 4.64 24.29 20.20
CA TYR A 76 3.20 24.46 20.36
C TYR A 76 2.64 23.54 21.45
N GLU A 77 3.03 22.26 21.47
CA GLU A 77 2.61 21.29 22.50
C GLU A 77 3.06 21.69 23.90
N GLN A 78 4.24 22.32 24.04
CA GLN A 78 4.76 22.76 25.34
C GLN A 78 4.19 24.09 25.82
N THR A 79 3.86 25.00 24.90
CA THR A 79 3.57 26.41 25.23
C THR A 79 2.15 26.85 24.89
N GLY A 80 1.42 26.08 24.09
CA GLY A 80 0.12 26.45 23.52
C GLY A 80 0.17 27.53 22.44
N ARG A 81 1.36 28.10 22.14
CA ARG A 81 1.53 29.16 21.14
C ARG A 81 2.24 28.61 19.91
N MET A 82 1.66 28.86 18.73
CA MET A 82 2.29 28.48 17.46
C MET A 82 3.50 29.38 17.22
N PRO A 83 4.74 28.85 17.19
CA PRO A 83 5.90 29.66 16.89
C PRO A 83 6.00 29.95 15.38
N SER A 84 6.63 31.06 15.04
CA SER A 84 7.06 31.33 13.67
C SER A 84 8.13 30.33 13.21
N LEU A 85 8.28 30.18 11.90
CA LEU A 85 9.37 29.37 11.32
C LEU A 85 10.74 29.81 11.82
N ARG A 86 10.92 31.12 12.02
CA ARG A 86 12.17 31.67 12.56
C ARG A 86 12.42 31.22 13.98
N GLU A 87 11.44 31.33 14.87
CA GLU A 87 11.57 30.88 16.26
C GLU A 87 11.88 29.38 16.34
N ALA A 88 11.20 28.56 15.54
CA ALA A 88 11.50 27.12 15.45
C ALA A 88 12.91 26.86 14.91
N GLY A 89 13.34 27.60 13.88
CA GLY A 89 14.69 27.50 13.34
C GLY A 89 15.78 27.93 14.33
N GLU A 90 15.55 29.01 15.10
CA GLU A 90 16.46 29.47 16.15
C GLU A 90 16.53 28.45 17.29
N ALA A 91 15.41 27.82 17.66
CA ALA A 91 15.39 26.73 18.64
C ALA A 91 16.23 25.54 18.17
N VAL A 92 16.03 25.04 16.95
CA VAL A 92 16.86 23.95 16.39
C VAL A 92 18.33 24.36 16.31
N GLN A 93 18.64 25.59 15.92
CA GLN A 93 20.02 26.08 15.87
C GLN A 93 20.66 26.11 17.26
N ASN A 94 19.91 26.41 18.32
CA ASN A 94 20.41 26.35 19.69
C ASN A 94 20.78 24.93 20.10
N TYR A 95 19.93 23.95 19.80
CA TYR A 95 20.26 22.54 19.99
C TYR A 95 21.56 22.12 19.28
N VAL A 96 21.77 22.60 18.04
CA VAL A 96 23.02 22.40 17.29
C VAL A 96 24.21 23.05 17.98
N ASN A 97 24.08 24.32 18.39
CA ASN A 97 25.15 25.07 19.04
C ASN A 97 25.55 24.45 20.40
N ASN A 98 24.58 23.89 21.11
CA ASN A 98 24.77 23.22 22.40
C ASN A 98 25.26 21.77 22.26
N LYS A 99 25.40 21.25 21.03
CA LYS A 99 25.77 19.85 20.74
C LYS A 99 24.79 18.82 21.33
N GLU A 100 23.52 19.20 21.43
CA GLU A 100 22.44 18.34 21.94
C GLU A 100 21.82 17.47 20.85
N VAL A 101 22.28 17.62 19.59
CA VAL A 101 21.76 16.88 18.44
C VAL A 101 22.87 16.22 17.64
N VAL A 102 22.52 15.08 17.05
CA VAL A 102 23.40 14.34 16.14
C VAL A 102 23.27 14.92 14.74
N LEU A 103 24.41 15.19 14.09
CA LEU A 103 24.44 15.63 12.69
C LEU A 103 24.41 14.43 11.74
N SER A 104 23.99 14.67 10.50
CA SER A 104 23.81 13.65 9.45
C SER A 104 25.08 12.84 9.20
N GLN A 105 26.24 13.50 9.20
CA GLN A 105 27.55 12.88 9.00
C GLN A 105 27.95 11.92 10.14
N ASP A 106 27.45 12.17 11.36
CA ASP A 106 27.74 11.39 12.57
C ASP A 106 26.61 10.41 12.90
N SER A 107 25.54 10.42 12.09
CA SER A 107 24.36 9.58 12.29
C SER A 107 24.62 8.16 11.81
N ARG A 108 24.21 7.18 12.63
CA ARG A 108 24.16 5.77 12.20
C ARG A 108 23.09 5.49 11.15
N PHE A 109 22.21 6.46 10.84
CA PHE A 109 21.08 6.29 9.94
C PHE A 109 21.37 6.83 8.53
N GLY A 110 21.67 5.91 7.60
CA GLY A 110 21.77 6.18 6.17
C GLY A 110 20.39 6.33 5.49
N VAL A 111 19.63 7.36 5.86
CA VAL A 111 18.27 7.60 5.35
C VAL A 111 18.29 7.79 3.84
N SER A 112 17.49 7.00 3.12
CA SER A 112 17.44 7.03 1.66
C SER A 112 16.51 8.12 1.13
N ASN A 113 16.69 8.45 -0.15
CA ASN A 113 15.80 9.36 -0.87
C ASN A 113 14.41 8.73 -1.10
N ALA A 114 13.39 9.57 -1.09
CA ALA A 114 12.01 9.19 -1.39
C ALA A 114 11.79 8.93 -2.89
N LYS A 115 12.61 9.52 -3.76
CA LYS A 115 12.63 9.29 -5.21
C LYS A 115 13.99 8.73 -5.61
N LEU A 116 14.00 7.81 -6.58
CA LEU A 116 15.22 7.29 -7.19
C LEU A 116 15.60 8.16 -8.39
N ASP A 117 16.89 8.32 -8.64
CA ASP A 117 17.38 8.97 -9.85
C ASP A 117 17.21 8.07 -11.10
N PRO A 118 17.38 8.60 -12.33
CA PRO A 118 17.19 7.82 -13.55
C PRO A 118 18.07 6.56 -13.66
N ASN A 119 19.32 6.61 -13.18
CA ASN A 119 20.23 5.46 -13.22
C ASN A 119 19.80 4.38 -12.22
N GLN A 120 19.42 4.80 -11.01
CA GLN A 120 18.85 3.91 -10.00
C GLN A 120 17.54 3.26 -10.47
N LEU A 121 16.67 4.01 -11.16
CA LEU A 121 15.44 3.49 -11.75
C LEU A 121 15.73 2.48 -12.86
N ALA A 122 16.66 2.77 -13.75
CA ALA A 122 17.07 1.86 -14.82
C ALA A 122 17.62 0.54 -14.25
N PHE A 123 18.49 0.63 -13.24
CA PHE A 123 19.03 -0.54 -12.53
C PHE A 123 17.95 -1.33 -11.79
N LEU A 124 17.04 -0.65 -11.08
CA LEU A 124 15.92 -1.32 -10.41
C LEU A 124 15.03 -2.04 -11.42
N ASN A 125 14.75 -1.42 -12.56
CA ASN A 125 13.94 -1.99 -13.63
C ASN A 125 14.60 -3.23 -14.26
N SER A 126 15.92 -3.22 -14.47
CA SER A 126 16.65 -4.35 -15.05
C SER A 126 16.71 -5.58 -14.13
N GLN A 127 16.41 -5.42 -12.84
CA GLN A 127 16.31 -6.51 -11.88
C GLN A 127 14.95 -7.25 -11.92
N LEU A 128 13.94 -6.69 -12.59
CA LEU A 128 12.61 -7.28 -12.65
C LEU A 128 12.56 -8.39 -13.71
N LYS A 129 12.12 -9.57 -13.29
CA LYS A 129 11.92 -10.75 -14.14
C LYS A 129 10.42 -11.08 -14.22
N PRO A 130 9.98 -11.88 -15.22
CA PRO A 130 8.64 -12.48 -15.18
C PRO A 130 8.36 -13.11 -13.81
N TYR A 131 7.10 -13.06 -13.37
CA TYR A 131 6.72 -13.64 -12.08
C TYR A 131 7.12 -15.12 -11.99
N GLN A 132 7.72 -15.47 -10.87
CA GLN A 132 8.20 -16.81 -10.54
C GLN A 132 7.92 -17.10 -9.06
N GLY A 133 7.52 -18.34 -8.77
CA GLY A 133 7.19 -18.82 -7.43
C GLY A 133 5.69 -19.05 -7.24
N ASP A 134 5.29 -19.22 -5.99
CA ASP A 134 3.92 -19.62 -5.60
C ASP A 134 3.22 -18.60 -4.69
N PHE A 135 3.80 -17.41 -4.50
CA PHE A 135 3.30 -16.41 -3.56
C PHE A 135 1.86 -15.96 -3.84
N LEU A 136 1.51 -15.79 -5.12
CA LEU A 136 0.17 -15.42 -5.58
C LEU A 136 -0.79 -16.62 -5.57
N GLN A 137 -0.29 -17.83 -5.89
CA GLN A 137 -1.06 -19.07 -5.83
C GLN A 137 -1.46 -19.41 -4.39
N LYS A 138 -0.55 -19.22 -3.41
CA LYS A 138 -0.86 -19.30 -1.98
C LYS A 138 -1.92 -18.28 -1.53
N ARG A 139 -2.11 -17.21 -2.31
CA ARG A 139 -3.18 -16.23 -2.16
C ARG A 139 -4.42 -16.53 -3.00
N GLY A 140 -4.50 -17.71 -3.59
CA GLY A 140 -5.67 -18.17 -4.34
C GLY A 140 -5.76 -17.62 -5.76
N ILE A 141 -4.81 -16.77 -6.17
CA ILE A 141 -4.79 -16.19 -7.51
C ILE A 141 -4.28 -17.26 -8.50
N THR A 142 -5.14 -17.64 -9.44
CA THR A 142 -4.90 -18.74 -10.38
C THR A 142 -3.98 -18.33 -11.51
N GLN A 143 -3.40 -19.33 -12.19
CA GLN A 143 -2.63 -19.08 -13.39
C GLN A 143 -3.48 -18.46 -14.50
N ASP A 144 -4.75 -18.84 -14.63
CA ASP A 144 -5.70 -18.27 -15.60
C ASP A 144 -5.82 -16.75 -15.42
N THR A 145 -6.00 -16.31 -14.17
CA THR A 145 -5.99 -14.88 -13.82
C THR A 145 -4.68 -14.24 -14.23
N LEU A 146 -3.52 -14.82 -13.88
CA LEU A 146 -2.21 -14.26 -14.20
C LEU A 146 -1.86 -14.28 -15.68
N SER A 147 -2.44 -15.19 -16.48
CA SER A 147 -2.29 -15.24 -17.93
C SER A 147 -3.34 -14.43 -18.70
N SER A 148 -4.35 -13.90 -18.00
CA SER A 148 -5.43 -13.12 -18.62
C SER A 148 -4.90 -11.88 -19.37
N PRO A 149 -5.64 -11.37 -20.37
CA PRO A 149 -5.31 -10.11 -21.03
C PRO A 149 -5.13 -8.94 -20.05
N VAL A 150 -5.82 -8.97 -18.90
CA VAL A 150 -5.81 -7.91 -17.88
C VAL A 150 -4.58 -8.00 -16.97
N PHE A 151 -4.18 -9.19 -16.51
CA PHE A 151 -3.11 -9.34 -15.51
C PHE A 151 -1.79 -9.91 -16.03
N SER A 152 -1.73 -10.34 -17.30
CA SER A 152 -0.49 -10.86 -17.90
C SER A 152 0.68 -9.89 -17.73
N GLY A 153 1.73 -10.32 -17.03
CA GLY A 153 2.95 -9.53 -16.82
C GLY A 153 2.78 -8.29 -15.91
N VAL A 154 1.65 -8.13 -15.21
CA VAL A 154 1.46 -7.08 -14.20
C VAL A 154 2.33 -7.35 -12.97
N PHE A 155 2.37 -8.62 -12.55
CA PHE A 155 3.26 -9.09 -11.50
C PHE A 155 4.61 -9.54 -12.07
N THR A 156 5.67 -9.21 -11.36
CA THR A 156 7.06 -9.55 -11.68
C THR A 156 7.74 -10.14 -10.44
N SER A 157 8.92 -10.72 -10.62
CA SER A 157 9.75 -11.19 -9.51
C SER A 157 11.07 -10.43 -9.46
N ARG A 158 11.53 -10.15 -8.24
CA ARG A 158 12.84 -9.53 -7.99
C ARG A 158 13.58 -10.30 -6.92
N GLU A 159 14.77 -10.76 -7.29
CA GLU A 159 15.72 -11.31 -6.34
C GLU A 159 16.42 -10.17 -5.59
N HIS A 160 16.31 -10.17 -4.27
CA HIS A 160 17.00 -9.23 -3.40
C HIS A 160 17.93 -9.99 -2.45
N ARG A 161 19.22 -9.64 -2.46
CA ARG A 161 20.20 -10.24 -1.56
C ARG A 161 20.49 -9.30 -0.40
N LYS A 162 20.36 -9.80 0.82
CA LYS A 162 20.67 -9.05 2.04
C LYS A 162 21.21 -10.00 3.10
N ASP A 163 22.34 -9.65 3.71
CA ASP A 163 22.97 -10.42 4.80
C ASP A 163 23.15 -11.92 4.46
N GLY A 164 23.59 -12.20 3.23
CA GLY A 164 23.78 -13.58 2.72
C GLY A 164 22.48 -14.33 2.36
N LYS A 165 21.31 -13.76 2.65
CA LYS A 165 20.00 -14.33 2.31
C LYS A 165 19.51 -13.83 0.96
N VAL A 166 18.77 -14.68 0.27
CA VAL A 166 18.12 -14.39 -1.02
C VAL A 166 16.61 -14.33 -0.80
N TYR A 167 16.01 -13.20 -1.17
CA TYR A 167 14.57 -12.97 -1.10
C TYR A 167 14.03 -12.89 -2.52
N ASN A 168 13.04 -13.71 -2.87
CA ASN A 168 12.32 -13.60 -4.13
C ASN A 168 10.99 -12.87 -3.91
N ASN A 169 10.99 -11.57 -4.15
CA ASN A 169 9.82 -10.72 -3.91
C ASN A 169 8.94 -10.64 -5.15
N THR A 170 7.64 -10.79 -4.95
CA THR A 170 6.60 -10.43 -5.94
C THR A 170 6.51 -8.92 -6.03
N CYS A 171 6.65 -8.37 -7.23
CA CYS A 171 6.75 -6.93 -7.47
C CYS A 171 5.69 -6.45 -8.47
N THR A 172 5.18 -5.25 -8.25
CA THR A 172 4.37 -4.48 -9.21
C THR A 172 5.04 -3.14 -9.50
N ARG A 173 4.87 -2.65 -10.73
CA ARG A 173 5.55 -1.44 -11.23
C ARG A 173 4.75 -0.20 -10.84
N LEU A 174 5.39 0.71 -10.11
CA LEU A 174 4.87 2.05 -9.86
C LEU A 174 5.17 2.93 -11.08
N ILE A 175 4.15 3.58 -11.62
CA ILE A 175 4.24 4.43 -12.81
C ILE A 175 3.56 5.77 -12.61
N ASN A 176 4.01 6.76 -13.36
CA ASN A 176 3.34 8.05 -13.54
C ASN A 176 3.51 8.55 -14.99
N GLN A 177 3.23 9.82 -15.25
CA GLN A 177 3.38 10.44 -16.58
C GLN A 177 4.80 10.36 -17.16
N ASN A 178 5.82 10.15 -16.32
CA ASN A 178 7.22 10.00 -16.70
C ASN A 178 7.63 8.51 -16.85
N GLY A 179 6.68 7.58 -16.82
CA GLY A 179 6.95 6.14 -16.96
C GLY A 179 7.25 5.46 -15.62
N PHE A 180 8.22 4.54 -15.61
CA PHE A 180 8.57 3.73 -14.43
C PHE A 180 9.20 4.59 -13.33
N GLN A 181 8.65 4.51 -12.11
CA GLN A 181 9.04 5.32 -10.97
C GLN A 181 9.49 4.49 -9.75
N GLY A 182 9.37 3.17 -9.83
CA GLY A 182 9.73 2.27 -8.74
C GLY A 182 8.93 0.99 -8.74
N ILE A 183 9.00 0.27 -7.61
CA ILE A 183 8.24 -0.95 -7.37
C ILE A 183 7.55 -0.93 -6.01
N SER A 184 6.38 -1.55 -5.98
CA SER A 184 5.83 -2.13 -4.76
C SER A 184 6.22 -3.60 -4.73
N GLN A 185 6.62 -4.10 -3.56
CA GLN A 185 7.08 -5.47 -3.39
C GLN A 185 6.42 -6.13 -2.18
N ARG A 186 6.15 -7.43 -2.35
CA ARG A 186 5.60 -8.33 -1.35
C ARG A 186 6.44 -9.61 -1.32
N GLY A 187 6.55 -10.21 -0.15
CA GLY A 187 7.25 -11.48 0.00
C GLY A 187 6.97 -12.10 1.35
N ILE A 188 7.65 -13.20 1.63
CA ILE A 188 7.66 -13.84 2.95
C ILE A 188 9.09 -13.76 3.46
N ARG A 189 9.25 -13.32 4.71
CA ARG A 189 10.53 -13.30 5.39
C ARG A 189 10.91 -14.73 5.78
N PRO A 190 12.06 -15.26 5.31
CA PRO A 190 12.46 -16.62 5.65
C PRO A 190 12.73 -16.82 7.14
N GLU A 191 13.14 -15.77 7.86
CA GLU A 191 13.43 -15.83 9.29
C GLU A 191 12.24 -16.15 10.20
N ASP A 192 11.06 -15.60 9.89
CA ASP A 192 9.89 -15.67 10.79
C ASP A 192 8.60 -16.06 10.06
N GLY A 193 8.67 -16.35 8.76
CA GLY A 193 7.52 -16.69 7.93
C GLY A 193 6.52 -15.55 7.75
N LYS A 194 6.83 -14.33 8.21
CA LYS A 194 5.88 -13.21 8.17
C LYS A 194 5.93 -12.50 6.82
N SER A 195 4.80 -11.91 6.46
CA SER A 195 4.68 -11.08 5.26
C SER A 195 5.64 -9.88 5.29
N PHE A 196 6.35 -9.70 4.18
CA PHE A 196 7.12 -8.50 3.86
C PHE A 196 6.31 -7.60 2.91
N LYS A 197 6.31 -6.30 3.20
CA LYS A 197 5.77 -5.25 2.33
C LYS A 197 6.80 -4.13 2.25
N GLY A 198 7.14 -3.70 1.03
CA GLY A 198 8.12 -2.65 0.81
C GLY A 198 7.83 -1.86 -0.46
N ILE A 199 8.28 -0.61 -0.47
CA ILE A 199 8.30 0.25 -1.66
C ILE A 199 9.74 0.67 -1.93
N SER A 200 10.14 0.67 -3.20
CA SER A 200 11.39 1.26 -3.65
C SER A 200 11.11 2.19 -4.82
N GLY A 201 11.53 3.45 -4.70
CA GLY A 201 11.15 4.50 -5.64
C GLY A 201 10.00 5.37 -5.15
N ASN A 202 9.47 6.15 -6.08
CA ASN A 202 8.54 7.21 -5.79
C ASN A 202 7.11 6.67 -5.66
N LYS A 203 6.55 6.66 -4.45
CA LYS A 203 5.14 6.29 -4.20
C LYS A 203 4.16 7.45 -4.41
N TYR A 204 4.59 8.67 -4.05
CA TYR A 204 3.66 9.78 -3.79
C TYR A 204 2.81 10.19 -4.99
N ASP A 205 3.36 10.11 -6.19
CA ASP A 205 2.65 10.47 -7.41
C ASP A 205 2.70 9.30 -8.40
N SER A 206 2.66 8.07 -7.90
CA SER A 206 2.74 6.88 -8.75
C SER A 206 1.72 5.83 -8.35
N ILE A 207 1.12 5.21 -9.36
CA ILE A 207 0.10 4.17 -9.24
C ILE A 207 0.60 2.89 -9.90
N VAL A 208 -0.06 1.77 -9.64
CA VAL A 208 0.10 0.55 -10.42
C VAL A 208 -1.15 0.39 -11.29
N VAL A 209 -0.99 -0.05 -12.53
CA VAL A 209 -2.12 -0.33 -13.44
C VAL A 209 -2.03 -1.74 -14.00
N SER A 210 -3.19 -2.35 -14.24
CA SER A 210 -3.26 -3.58 -15.03
C SER A 210 -3.09 -3.27 -16.53
N LYS A 211 -3.11 -4.32 -17.35
CA LYS A 211 -3.26 -4.16 -18.80
C LYS A 211 -4.73 -3.97 -19.16
N HIS A 212 -4.92 -3.44 -20.37
CA HIS A 212 -6.18 -3.32 -21.09
C HIS A 212 -5.89 -3.43 -22.59
N ASP A 213 -6.92 -3.67 -23.39
CA ASP A 213 -6.83 -3.65 -24.85
C ASP A 213 -6.71 -2.20 -25.34
N LYS A 214 -5.59 -1.89 -26.00
CA LYS A 214 -5.29 -0.53 -26.48
C LYS A 214 -6.00 -0.18 -27.79
N THR A 215 -6.62 -1.15 -28.46
CA THR A 215 -7.29 -0.94 -29.76
C THR A 215 -8.73 -0.48 -29.63
N ARG A 216 -9.31 -0.55 -28.42
CA ARG A 216 -10.67 -0.11 -28.13
C ARG A 216 -10.73 0.74 -26.86
N PRO A 217 -11.76 1.57 -26.68
CA PRO A 217 -11.91 2.37 -25.46
C PRO A 217 -11.99 1.50 -24.21
N ILE A 218 -11.53 2.04 -23.07
CA ILE A 218 -11.76 1.41 -21.77
C ILE A 218 -13.23 1.60 -21.40
N GLU A 219 -13.91 0.51 -21.09
CA GLU A 219 -15.32 0.49 -20.71
C GLU A 219 -15.50 0.77 -19.23
N HIS A 220 -14.61 0.23 -18.39
CA HIS A 220 -14.70 0.36 -16.92
C HIS A 220 -13.34 0.38 -16.23
N ILE A 221 -13.23 1.14 -15.15
CA ILE A 221 -12.04 1.24 -14.32
C ILE A 221 -12.36 0.83 -12.88
N TYR A 222 -11.53 -0.02 -12.31
CA TYR A 222 -11.62 -0.43 -10.91
C TYR A 222 -10.40 0.09 -10.14
N ILE A 223 -10.61 0.68 -8.96
CA ILE A 223 -9.53 1.28 -8.16
C ILE A 223 -9.45 0.62 -6.79
N SER A 224 -8.31 0.01 -6.45
CA SER A 224 -8.07 -0.77 -5.22
C SER A 224 -6.88 -0.28 -4.39
N GLU A 225 -6.74 -0.79 -3.16
CA GLU A 225 -5.55 -0.56 -2.33
C GLU A 225 -4.33 -1.31 -2.81
N SER A 226 -4.48 -2.57 -3.24
CA SER A 226 -3.37 -3.38 -3.74
C SER A 226 -3.71 -4.06 -5.06
N MET A 227 -2.69 -4.33 -5.86
CA MET A 227 -2.91 -5.06 -7.11
C MET A 227 -3.28 -6.55 -6.88
N ILE A 228 -3.01 -7.07 -5.68
CA ILE A 228 -3.46 -8.42 -5.26
C ILE A 228 -4.98 -8.42 -5.10
N ASP A 229 -5.55 -7.37 -4.51
CA ASP A 229 -7.00 -7.24 -4.33
C ASP A 229 -7.68 -7.04 -5.69
N ALA A 230 -7.07 -6.24 -6.57
CA ALA A 230 -7.52 -6.08 -7.96
C ALA A 230 -7.58 -7.43 -8.70
N ALA A 231 -6.53 -8.25 -8.60
CA ALA A 231 -6.49 -9.58 -9.21
C ALA A 231 -7.52 -10.53 -8.59
N SER A 232 -7.72 -10.44 -7.27
CA SER A 232 -8.68 -11.27 -6.55
C SER A 232 -10.12 -10.92 -6.93
N HIS A 233 -10.47 -9.63 -6.95
CA HIS A 233 -11.74 -9.14 -7.44
C HIS A 233 -11.99 -9.58 -8.89
N TYR A 234 -11.01 -9.39 -9.78
CA TYR A 234 -11.12 -9.83 -11.18
C TYR A 234 -11.43 -11.32 -11.27
N GLN A 235 -10.71 -12.16 -10.53
CA GLN A 235 -10.94 -13.60 -10.54
C GLN A 235 -12.34 -14.00 -10.07
N ILE A 236 -12.87 -13.35 -9.04
CA ILE A 236 -14.19 -13.66 -8.49
C ILE A 236 -15.31 -13.17 -9.42
N LYS A 237 -15.16 -11.95 -9.98
CA LYS A 237 -16.28 -11.21 -10.56
C LYS A 237 -16.24 -11.12 -12.08
N LEU A 238 -15.05 -11.09 -12.67
CA LEU A 238 -14.83 -10.65 -14.06
C LEU A 238 -13.91 -11.58 -14.86
N LEU A 239 -13.56 -12.75 -14.32
CA LEU A 239 -12.78 -13.73 -15.05
C LEU A 239 -13.54 -14.09 -16.33
N ASN A 240 -12.84 -14.07 -17.46
CA ASN A 240 -13.41 -14.27 -18.81
C ASN A 240 -14.37 -13.18 -19.28
N THR A 241 -14.39 -12.00 -18.65
CA THR A 241 -15.14 -10.87 -19.21
C THR A 241 -14.57 -10.44 -20.56
N GLU A 242 -15.47 -10.12 -21.49
CA GLU A 242 -15.09 -9.51 -22.78
C GLU A 242 -14.91 -7.99 -22.67
N LYS A 243 -15.32 -7.37 -21.54
CA LYS A 243 -15.22 -5.94 -21.33
C LYS A 243 -13.76 -5.47 -21.34
N ASN A 244 -13.49 -4.33 -21.98
CA ASN A 244 -12.19 -3.69 -21.89
C ASN A 244 -12.04 -2.94 -20.56
N ILE A 245 -11.48 -3.60 -19.56
CA ILE A 245 -11.37 -3.05 -18.20
C ILE A 245 -9.93 -2.71 -17.82
N LEU A 246 -9.77 -1.78 -16.89
CA LEU A 246 -8.49 -1.40 -16.31
C LEU A 246 -8.57 -1.37 -14.79
N TYR A 247 -7.63 -2.04 -14.12
CA TYR A 247 -7.42 -1.88 -12.68
C TYR A 247 -6.34 -0.86 -12.39
N ILE A 248 -6.56 -0.07 -11.35
CA ILE A 248 -5.59 0.85 -10.76
C ILE A 248 -5.42 0.48 -9.29
N SER A 249 -4.19 0.47 -8.81
CA SER A 249 -3.88 0.31 -7.39
C SER A 249 -3.02 1.44 -6.85
N THR A 250 -3.33 1.88 -5.63
CA THR A 250 -2.56 2.90 -4.87
C THR A 250 -1.42 2.30 -4.04
N GLU A 251 -1.34 0.98 -3.94
CA GLU A 251 -0.38 0.22 -3.13
C GLU A 251 -0.35 0.69 -1.65
N GLY A 252 -1.51 0.66 -1.02
CA GLY A 252 -1.84 1.16 0.31
C GLY A 252 -2.32 2.61 0.28
N ASN A 253 -2.05 3.35 1.35
CA ASN A 253 -2.60 4.69 1.59
C ASN A 253 -2.52 5.60 0.37
N ILE A 254 -3.68 6.11 -0.05
CA ILE A 254 -3.81 7.04 -1.17
C ILE A 254 -3.20 8.39 -0.82
N THR A 255 -2.66 9.06 -1.83
CA THR A 255 -1.99 10.36 -1.69
C THR A 255 -2.55 11.36 -2.70
N GLN A 256 -2.43 12.65 -2.39
CA GLN A 256 -2.82 13.73 -3.31
C GLN A 256 -2.15 13.60 -4.70
N GLY A 257 -0.86 13.22 -4.73
CA GLY A 257 -0.16 12.99 -5.99
C GLY A 257 -0.76 11.83 -6.79
N GLN A 258 -1.09 10.71 -6.14
CA GLN A 258 -1.77 9.58 -6.80
C GLN A 258 -3.15 9.96 -7.31
N MET A 259 -3.96 10.71 -6.54
CA MET A 259 -5.25 11.20 -7.02
C MET A 259 -5.10 12.08 -8.27
N GLY A 260 -4.07 12.93 -8.30
CA GLY A 260 -3.71 13.71 -9.49
C GLY A 260 -3.34 12.84 -10.70
N VAL A 261 -2.56 11.78 -10.50
CA VAL A 261 -2.19 10.83 -11.58
C VAL A 261 -3.41 10.04 -12.07
N ILE A 262 -4.28 9.60 -11.17
CA ILE A 262 -5.54 8.93 -11.52
C ILE A 262 -6.38 9.88 -12.38
N LYS A 263 -6.62 11.12 -11.92
CA LYS A 263 -7.39 12.12 -12.67
C LYS A 263 -6.81 12.38 -14.07
N LEU A 264 -5.49 12.48 -14.18
CA LEU A 264 -4.80 12.63 -15.47
C LEU A 264 -5.01 11.40 -16.37
N LEU A 265 -4.95 10.18 -15.82
CA LEU A 265 -5.21 8.95 -16.56
C LEU A 265 -6.65 8.92 -17.07
N LEU A 266 -7.63 9.18 -16.21
CA LEU A 266 -9.05 9.21 -16.59
C LEU A 266 -9.30 10.20 -17.73
N SER A 267 -8.77 11.41 -17.62
CA SER A 267 -8.87 12.43 -18.67
C SER A 267 -8.24 11.97 -20.00
N ARG A 268 -7.06 11.35 -19.97
CA ARG A 268 -6.39 10.82 -21.18
C ARG A 268 -7.14 9.66 -21.83
N GLN A 269 -7.89 8.91 -21.04
CA GLN A 269 -8.72 7.79 -21.51
C GLN A 269 -10.15 8.21 -21.86
N ASN A 270 -10.45 9.52 -21.86
CA ASN A 270 -11.78 10.09 -22.11
C ASN A 270 -12.87 9.53 -21.16
N ILE A 271 -12.49 9.19 -19.92
CA ILE A 271 -13.41 8.74 -18.88
C ILE A 271 -14.02 9.98 -18.23
N ASN A 272 -15.23 10.32 -18.66
CA ASN A 272 -15.93 11.54 -18.23
C ASN A 272 -17.07 11.25 -17.24
N ASN A 273 -17.63 10.04 -17.27
CA ASN A 273 -18.70 9.64 -16.36
C ASN A 273 -18.12 8.78 -15.23
N ILE A 274 -17.61 9.45 -14.19
CA ILE A 274 -16.99 8.78 -13.03
C ILE A 274 -17.96 7.81 -12.36
N THR A 275 -19.23 8.21 -12.21
CA THR A 275 -20.25 7.39 -11.56
C THR A 275 -20.45 6.05 -12.25
N ASP A 276 -20.52 6.02 -13.58
CA ASP A 276 -20.85 4.78 -14.30
C ASP A 276 -19.61 3.99 -14.77
N GLN A 277 -18.44 4.64 -14.89
CA GLN A 277 -17.25 4.04 -15.49
C GLN A 277 -16.11 3.79 -14.51
N VAL A 278 -16.23 4.23 -13.24
CA VAL A 278 -15.21 4.01 -12.20
C VAL A 278 -15.85 3.36 -11.00
N THR A 279 -15.33 2.22 -10.54
CA THR A 279 -15.74 1.58 -9.28
C THR A 279 -14.60 1.57 -8.28
N TYR A 280 -14.88 2.03 -7.06
CA TYR A 280 -13.96 1.94 -5.94
C TYR A 280 -14.10 0.58 -5.25
N ILE A 281 -12.98 -0.13 -5.10
CA ILE A 281 -12.89 -1.47 -4.51
C ILE A 281 -11.82 -1.51 -3.41
N PHE A 282 -11.81 -0.48 -2.57
CA PHE A 282 -10.95 -0.38 -1.39
C PHE A 282 -11.34 -1.37 -0.30
N ASP A 283 -10.46 -1.57 0.67
CA ASP A 283 -10.66 -2.50 1.78
C ASP A 283 -11.92 -2.12 2.58
N ASN A 284 -12.60 -3.12 3.14
CA ASN A 284 -13.81 -2.96 3.94
C ASN A 284 -13.45 -2.57 5.39
N ASP A 285 -12.69 -1.48 5.53
CA ASP A 285 -12.22 -0.96 6.80
C ASP A 285 -12.23 0.57 6.84
N SER A 286 -11.91 1.14 8.02
CA SER A 286 -11.91 2.59 8.22
C SER A 286 -11.03 3.37 7.23
N ASN A 287 -9.87 2.83 6.85
CA ASN A 287 -8.96 3.51 5.94
C ASN A 287 -9.44 3.40 4.49
N GLY A 288 -9.87 2.21 4.06
CA GLY A 288 -10.43 1.98 2.74
C GLY A 288 -11.64 2.87 2.48
N TYR A 289 -12.51 3.04 3.49
CA TYR A 289 -13.64 3.98 3.42
C TYR A 289 -13.19 5.42 3.18
N LYS A 290 -12.20 5.89 3.94
CA LYS A 290 -11.64 7.23 3.76
C LYS A 290 -11.03 7.41 2.37
N TYR A 291 -10.38 6.37 1.82
CA TYR A 291 -9.76 6.45 0.51
C TYR A 291 -10.78 6.56 -0.61
N ALA A 292 -11.87 5.78 -0.55
CA ALA A 292 -12.99 5.87 -1.48
C ALA A 292 -13.62 7.27 -1.47
N LEU A 293 -13.96 7.79 -0.29
CA LEU A 293 -14.56 9.12 -0.14
C LEU A 293 -13.64 10.23 -0.67
N LYS A 294 -12.37 10.23 -0.27
CA LYS A 294 -11.40 11.25 -0.71
C LYS A 294 -11.22 11.25 -2.22
N LEU A 295 -11.06 10.06 -2.81
CA LEU A 295 -10.84 9.94 -4.25
C LEU A 295 -12.08 10.39 -5.02
N ASP A 296 -13.27 9.97 -4.61
CA ASP A 296 -14.52 10.35 -5.28
C ASP A 296 -14.74 11.86 -5.27
N THR A 297 -14.62 12.48 -4.10
CA THR A 297 -14.73 13.94 -3.96
C THR A 297 -13.70 14.66 -4.82
N PHE A 298 -12.44 14.20 -4.81
CA PHE A 298 -11.36 14.80 -5.60
C PHE A 298 -11.62 14.71 -7.11
N LEU A 299 -12.06 13.55 -7.59
CA LEU A 299 -12.35 13.33 -9.01
C LEU A 299 -13.52 14.19 -9.48
N LYS A 300 -14.54 14.39 -8.64
CA LYS A 300 -15.68 15.28 -8.89
C LYS A 300 -15.36 16.77 -8.74
N GLY A 301 -14.13 17.12 -8.35
CA GLY A 301 -13.69 18.52 -8.20
C GLY A 301 -14.34 19.23 -7.02
N GLN A 302 -14.77 18.48 -6.02
CA GLN A 302 -15.40 18.99 -4.80
C GLN A 302 -14.35 19.21 -3.70
N GLU A 303 -14.70 20.00 -2.68
CA GLU A 303 -13.84 20.20 -1.51
C GLU A 303 -13.75 18.91 -0.69
N LEU A 304 -12.52 18.51 -0.33
CA LEU A 304 -12.29 17.26 0.40
C LEU A 304 -13.01 17.26 1.75
N PRO A 305 -13.74 16.19 2.08
CA PRO A 305 -14.54 16.17 3.28
C PRO A 305 -13.64 16.04 4.51
N ASN A 306 -13.99 16.73 5.60
CA ASN A 306 -13.32 16.51 6.88
C ASN A 306 -13.80 15.18 7.49
N ILE A 307 -13.10 14.10 7.15
CA ILE A 307 -13.42 12.73 7.58
C ILE A 307 -12.40 12.17 8.58
N GLU A 308 -11.39 12.96 8.93
CA GLU A 308 -10.37 12.56 9.90
C GLU A 308 -10.93 12.64 11.31
N GLY A 309 -11.25 11.49 11.89
CA GLY A 309 -11.81 11.35 13.23
C GLY A 309 -13.26 10.85 13.27
N LEU A 310 -13.90 10.63 12.11
CA LEU A 310 -15.23 10.03 12.08
C LEU A 310 -15.20 8.56 12.54
N PRO A 311 -16.25 8.08 13.25
CA PRO A 311 -16.41 6.67 13.59
C PRO A 311 -16.48 5.78 12.35
N VAL A 312 -16.08 4.52 12.49
CA VAL A 312 -16.04 3.55 11.36
C VAL A 312 -17.42 3.31 10.74
N GLU A 313 -18.46 3.23 11.56
CA GLU A 313 -19.84 3.04 11.07
C GLU A 313 -20.32 4.25 10.24
N GLU A 314 -20.01 5.47 10.68
CA GLU A 314 -20.38 6.67 9.92
C GLU A 314 -19.61 6.76 8.60
N LEU A 315 -18.32 6.39 8.60
CA LEU A 315 -17.53 6.29 7.37
C LEU A 315 -18.14 5.26 6.41
N LYS A 316 -18.55 4.10 6.92
CA LYS A 316 -19.17 3.04 6.14
C LYS A 316 -20.49 3.49 5.51
N ASP A 317 -21.36 4.12 6.30
CA ASP A 317 -22.65 4.64 5.82
C ASP A 317 -22.45 5.67 4.70
N LYS A 318 -21.48 6.57 4.85
CA LYS A 318 -21.13 7.56 3.80
C LYS A 318 -20.59 6.89 2.54
N VAL A 319 -19.76 5.86 2.67
CA VAL A 319 -19.22 5.13 1.52
C VAL A 319 -20.32 4.39 0.78
N LEU A 320 -21.24 3.71 1.50
CA LEU A 320 -22.35 2.99 0.90
C LEU A 320 -23.35 3.89 0.15
N GLN A 321 -23.33 5.20 0.40
CA GLN A 321 -24.09 6.19 -0.36
C GLN A 321 -23.42 6.58 -1.69
N LEU A 322 -22.15 6.21 -1.91
CA LEU A 322 -21.51 6.42 -3.19
C LEU A 322 -22.15 5.50 -4.23
N PRO A 323 -22.50 6.01 -5.43
CA PRO A 323 -23.18 5.22 -6.46
C PRO A 323 -22.28 4.14 -7.09
N ASN A 324 -20.98 4.18 -6.82
CA ASN A 324 -19.96 3.47 -7.58
C ASN A 324 -18.88 2.86 -6.68
N VAL A 325 -19.31 2.25 -5.57
CA VAL A 325 -18.46 1.48 -4.67
C VAL A 325 -18.88 0.02 -4.64
N GLU A 326 -17.91 -0.88 -4.58
CA GLU A 326 -18.14 -2.29 -4.29
C GLU A 326 -17.21 -2.71 -3.14
N LEU A 327 -17.79 -3.11 -2.02
CA LEU A 327 -17.06 -3.55 -0.83
C LEU A 327 -16.95 -5.08 -0.82
N SER A 328 -15.80 -5.58 -0.35
CA SER A 328 -15.66 -6.99 0.01
C SER A 328 -16.58 -7.36 1.17
N VAL A 329 -16.91 -8.65 1.29
CA VAL A 329 -17.68 -9.18 2.42
C VAL A 329 -16.81 -9.26 3.67
N ASN A 330 -15.59 -9.76 3.53
CA ASN A 330 -14.55 -9.80 4.55
C ASN A 330 -13.75 -8.48 4.52
N SER A 331 -12.54 -8.50 5.08
CA SER A 331 -11.69 -7.31 5.20
C SER A 331 -11.22 -6.77 3.85
N ASP A 332 -10.82 -7.62 2.92
CA ASP A 332 -10.42 -7.24 1.57
C ASP A 332 -10.84 -8.27 0.50
N TRP A 333 -10.58 -7.98 -0.78
CA TRP A 333 -10.93 -8.86 -1.89
C TRP A 333 -10.09 -10.15 -1.96
N ASN A 334 -8.88 -10.17 -1.38
CA ASN A 334 -8.09 -11.40 -1.31
C ASN A 334 -8.64 -12.34 -0.24
N ASP A 335 -9.09 -11.80 0.89
CA ASP A 335 -9.79 -12.55 1.93
C ASP A 335 -11.11 -13.14 1.41
N ASP A 336 -11.88 -12.38 0.63
CA ASP A 336 -13.08 -12.90 -0.05
C ASP A 336 -12.75 -14.06 -1.00
N LEU A 337 -11.64 -13.94 -1.74
CA LEU A 337 -11.19 -15.00 -2.63
C LEU A 337 -10.82 -16.26 -1.82
N GLN A 338 -10.05 -16.11 -0.75
CA GLN A 338 -9.67 -17.22 0.14
C GLN A 338 -10.88 -17.90 0.78
N ALA A 339 -11.85 -17.11 1.24
CA ALA A 339 -13.10 -17.61 1.80
C ALA A 339 -13.90 -18.40 0.75
N SER A 340 -13.97 -17.90 -0.49
CA SER A 340 -14.67 -18.59 -1.58
C SER A 340 -14.03 -19.94 -1.93
N ILE A 341 -12.68 -20.01 -1.97
CA ILE A 341 -11.94 -21.25 -2.22
C ILE A 341 -12.16 -22.25 -1.09
N SER A 342 -12.05 -21.79 0.17
CA SER A 342 -12.25 -22.64 1.35
C SER A 342 -13.66 -23.23 1.37
N LYS A 343 -14.68 -22.42 1.07
CA LYS A 343 -16.07 -22.88 0.96
C LYS A 343 -16.26 -23.89 -0.18
N GLY A 344 -15.60 -23.69 -1.32
CA GLY A 344 -15.62 -24.64 -2.43
C GLY A 344 -15.07 -26.01 -2.04
N LYS A 345 -13.90 -26.03 -1.38
CA LYS A 345 -13.30 -27.27 -0.86
C LYS A 345 -14.16 -27.94 0.22
N GLU A 346 -14.85 -27.15 1.04
CA GLU A 346 -15.80 -27.66 2.02
C GLU A 346 -16.99 -28.36 1.37
N CYS A 347 -17.62 -27.74 0.37
CA CYS A 347 -18.71 -28.37 -0.38
C CYS A 347 -18.25 -29.67 -1.06
N GLU A 348 -17.06 -29.63 -1.67
CA GLU A 348 -16.48 -30.81 -2.33
C GLU A 348 -16.17 -31.94 -1.33
N PHE A 349 -15.67 -31.60 -0.15
CA PHE A 349 -15.47 -32.56 0.94
C PHE A 349 -16.78 -33.20 1.39
N GLN A 350 -17.82 -32.39 1.62
CA GLN A 350 -19.14 -32.89 2.03
C GLN A 350 -19.75 -33.81 0.95
N ASP A 351 -19.61 -33.46 -0.33
CA ASP A 351 -20.09 -34.28 -1.44
C ASP A 351 -19.30 -35.59 -1.58
N ALA A 352 -17.98 -35.54 -1.40
CA ALA A 352 -17.13 -36.74 -1.41
C ALA A 352 -17.49 -37.69 -0.26
N ILE A 353 -17.78 -37.18 0.94
CA ILE A 353 -18.26 -37.98 2.08
C ILE A 353 -19.61 -38.62 1.76
N LYS A 354 -20.59 -37.86 1.25
CA LYS A 354 -21.91 -38.39 0.88
C LYS A 354 -21.83 -39.48 -0.20
N LYS A 355 -20.84 -39.40 -1.09
CA LYS A 355 -20.62 -40.36 -2.19
C LYS A 355 -19.67 -41.51 -1.83
N ASN A 356 -19.12 -41.54 -0.61
CA ASN A 356 -18.05 -42.46 -0.21
C ASN A 356 -16.82 -42.41 -1.15
N ASP A 357 -16.50 -41.23 -1.70
CA ASP A 357 -15.34 -41.02 -2.57
C ASP A 357 -14.08 -40.79 -1.72
N PHE A 358 -13.54 -41.87 -1.20
CA PHE A 358 -12.33 -41.85 -0.36
C PHE A 358 -11.10 -41.33 -1.11
N THR A 359 -11.05 -41.49 -2.44
CA THR A 359 -9.96 -40.97 -3.26
C THR A 359 -10.00 -39.44 -3.26
N ARG A 360 -11.18 -38.83 -3.44
CA ARG A 360 -11.29 -37.37 -3.39
C ARG A 360 -11.07 -36.82 -2.00
N ILE A 361 -11.53 -37.49 -0.95
CA ILE A 361 -11.27 -37.11 0.45
C ILE A 361 -9.76 -37.08 0.74
N ALA A 362 -9.02 -38.10 0.29
CA ALA A 362 -7.56 -38.14 0.42
C ALA A 362 -6.90 -37.01 -0.39
N GLY A 363 -7.34 -36.78 -1.63
CA GLY A 363 -6.83 -35.69 -2.47
C GLY A 363 -7.03 -34.30 -1.86
N LEU A 364 -8.18 -34.02 -1.26
CA LEU A 364 -8.44 -32.75 -0.56
C LEU A 364 -7.50 -32.54 0.63
N LYS A 365 -7.18 -33.60 1.36
CA LYS A 365 -6.20 -33.56 2.45
C LYS A 365 -4.79 -33.26 1.93
N ASP A 366 -4.39 -33.86 0.81
CA ASP A 366 -3.09 -33.60 0.17
C ASP A 366 -3.00 -32.17 -0.38
N GLU A 367 -4.14 -31.59 -0.78
CA GLU A 367 -4.28 -30.17 -1.12
C GLU A 367 -4.31 -29.23 0.12
N GLY A 368 -4.08 -29.78 1.32
CA GLY A 368 -4.00 -29.05 2.58
C GLY A 368 -5.34 -28.63 3.19
N TYR A 369 -6.47 -29.16 2.70
CA TYR A 369 -7.77 -28.90 3.30
C TYR A 369 -7.94 -29.69 4.60
N ILE A 370 -8.32 -29.00 5.67
CA ILE A 370 -8.66 -29.59 6.96
C ILE A 370 -10.11 -29.20 7.27
N PRO A 371 -11.04 -30.17 7.35
CA PRO A 371 -12.43 -29.87 7.66
C PRO A 371 -12.56 -29.27 9.07
N SER A 372 -13.41 -28.26 9.20
CA SER A 372 -13.71 -27.65 10.49
C SER A 372 -14.43 -28.65 11.43
N PRO A 373 -14.26 -28.53 12.77
CA PRO A 373 -14.98 -29.36 13.73
C PRO A 373 -16.50 -29.35 13.52
N LYS A 374 -17.06 -28.20 13.11
CA LYS A 374 -18.49 -28.04 12.83
C LYS A 374 -18.95 -28.95 11.69
N ILE A 375 -18.21 -29.01 10.59
CA ILE A 375 -18.54 -29.87 9.43
C ILE A 375 -18.45 -31.34 9.82
N ILE A 376 -17.43 -31.71 10.60
CA ILE A 376 -17.28 -33.08 11.10
C ILE A 376 -18.51 -33.45 11.93
N ASP A 377 -19.00 -32.55 12.79
CA ASP A 377 -20.19 -32.77 13.60
C ASP A 377 -21.49 -32.85 12.76
N GLU A 378 -21.63 -32.02 11.73
CA GLU A 378 -22.77 -32.08 10.80
C GLU A 378 -22.80 -33.38 9.98
N LEU A 379 -21.63 -33.96 9.69
CA LEU A 379 -21.50 -35.21 8.94
C LEU A 379 -21.65 -36.47 9.80
N LYS A 380 -21.60 -36.38 11.14
CA LYS A 380 -21.76 -37.53 12.07
C LYS A 380 -23.10 -38.27 11.94
N GLY A 381 -24.11 -37.69 11.30
CA GLY A 381 -25.39 -38.33 11.00
C GLY A 381 -25.64 -38.62 9.51
N SER A 382 -24.67 -38.33 8.65
CA SER A 382 -24.79 -38.38 7.18
C SER A 382 -23.93 -39.47 6.53
N ALA A 383 -23.08 -40.14 7.31
CA ALA A 383 -22.39 -41.35 6.89
C ALA A 383 -23.33 -42.56 7.10
N PRO A 384 -23.49 -43.46 6.11
CA PRO A 384 -24.32 -44.65 6.24
C PRO A 384 -23.84 -45.62 7.33
#